data_AF-A0AAV9LSW6-F1
#
_entry.id   AF-A0AAV9LSW6-F1
#
_cell.length_a   1.000
_cell.length_b   1.000
_cell.length_c   1.000
_cell.angle_alpha   90.00
_cell.angle_beta   90.00
_cell.angle_gamma   90.00
#
_symmetry.space_group_name_H-M   'P 1'
#
loop_
_entity.id
_entity.type
_entity.pdbx_description
1 polymer ?
#
loop_
_entity_poly.entity_id
_entity_poly.type
_entity_poly.pdbx_seq_one_letter_code
_entity_poly.pdbx_strand_id
1 'polypeptide(L)'
;MKASVLLEVVLEFCAGGNKFVSHWYSMLMKFLGNFKQSKSIKLQCLFANGIVIPKDMRKNSDPPLFGTTATLHIEYGFLVNCSLGDIVDSFLWISPQLNTLTFVRDSDLSCTLKFIYEDASAEDEKTFRSHKLKEVKMENFTCMEQQELRNYLFTNEDYIGVEVSIV
;
A
#
# COMPACT_ATOMS: atom_id res chain seq x y z
N MET A 1 -5.01 -4.96 -31.32
CA MET A 1 -3.82 -4.91 -30.43
C MET A 1 -4.23 -4.27 -29.11
N LYS A 2 -4.41 -5.04 -28.03
CA LYS A 2 -4.54 -4.48 -26.68
C LYS A 2 -3.12 -4.28 -26.14
N ALA A 3 -2.51 -3.15 -26.45
CA ALA A 3 -1.35 -2.70 -25.70
C ALA A 3 -1.87 -2.25 -24.34
N SER A 4 -1.94 -3.16 -23.37
CA SER A 4 -1.99 -2.74 -21.97
C SER A 4 -0.63 -2.15 -21.66
N VAL A 5 -0.51 -0.84 -21.86
CA VAL A 5 0.66 -0.06 -21.49
C VAL A 5 0.85 -0.25 -19.99
N LEU A 6 1.87 -1.01 -19.63
CA LEU A 6 2.32 -1.15 -18.25
C LEU A 6 2.93 0.21 -17.90
N LEU A 7 2.12 1.08 -17.31
CA LEU A 7 2.53 2.45 -17.01
C LEU A 7 3.30 2.42 -15.69
N GLU A 8 4.59 2.08 -15.80
CA GLU A 8 5.54 2.16 -14.69
C GLU A 8 5.84 3.63 -14.44
N VAL A 9 5.36 4.12 -13.32
CA VAL A 9 5.77 5.41 -12.76
C VAL A 9 6.86 5.10 -11.76
N VAL A 10 7.99 5.80 -11.82
CA VAL A 10 9.02 5.80 -10.78
C VAL A 10 8.99 7.16 -10.12
N LEU A 11 8.71 7.19 -8.82
CA LEU A 11 8.74 8.43 -8.04
C LEU A 11 9.91 8.40 -7.07
N GLU A 12 10.90 9.26 -7.29
CA GLU A 12 12.04 9.44 -6.41
C GLU A 12 11.76 10.54 -5.38
N PHE A 13 11.87 10.20 -4.10
CA PHE A 13 11.61 11.13 -3.01
C PHE A 13 12.86 11.43 -2.19
N CYS A 14 13.44 12.61 -2.40
CA CYS A 14 14.55 13.16 -1.63
C CYS A 14 14.03 14.09 -0.53
N ALA A 15 13.49 13.53 0.55
CA ALA A 15 13.00 14.36 1.65
C ALA A 15 14.07 14.56 2.72
N GLY A 16 14.72 15.73 2.71
CA GLY A 16 15.55 16.17 3.82
C GLY A 16 14.69 16.73 4.96
N GLY A 17 14.53 15.97 6.05
CA GLY A 17 14.00 16.49 7.33
C GLY A 17 12.96 15.59 8.02
N ASN A 18 12.86 15.73 9.35
CA ASN A 18 12.00 14.91 10.23
C ASN A 18 10.50 15.24 10.16
N LYS A 19 10.06 16.15 9.30
CA LYS A 19 8.64 16.53 9.16
C LYS A 19 8.30 16.77 7.70
N PHE A 20 7.58 15.83 7.11
CA PHE A 20 6.86 16.08 5.87
C PHE A 20 5.76 17.10 6.15
N VAL A 21 5.82 18.23 5.44
CA VAL A 21 4.77 19.25 5.52
C VAL A 21 3.50 18.66 4.88
N SER A 22 2.32 18.97 5.41
CA SER A 22 1.02 18.56 4.84
C SER A 22 0.89 18.80 3.33
N HIS A 23 1.59 19.81 2.81
CA HIS A 23 1.71 20.09 1.38
C HIS A 23 2.32 18.94 0.57
N TRP A 24 3.35 18.28 1.10
CA TRP A 24 3.99 17.12 0.46
C TRP A 24 2.99 16.00 0.20
N TYR A 25 2.29 15.59 1.25
CA TYR A 25 1.31 14.50 1.17
C TYR A 25 0.16 14.88 0.22
N SER A 26 -0.33 16.11 0.28
CA SER A 26 -1.37 16.58 -0.64
C SER A 26 -0.93 16.52 -2.11
N MET A 27 0.31 16.90 -2.40
CA MET A 27 0.88 16.82 -3.74
C MET A 27 1.03 15.37 -4.20
N LEU A 28 1.55 14.49 -3.35
CA LEU A 28 1.65 13.06 -3.62
C LEU A 28 0.28 12.45 -3.92
N MET A 29 -0.75 12.75 -3.13
CA MET A 29 -2.10 12.21 -3.34
C MET A 29 -2.70 12.67 -4.67
N LYS A 30 -2.60 13.96 -4.99
CA LYS A 30 -3.06 14.49 -6.28
C LYS A 30 -2.33 13.82 -7.44
N PHE A 31 -1.02 13.61 -7.28
CA PHE A 31 -0.20 12.98 -8.29
C PHE A 31 -0.60 11.52 -8.51
N LEU A 32 -0.67 10.72 -7.44
CA LEU A 32 -1.12 9.31 -7.49
C LEU A 32 -2.51 9.19 -8.11
N GLY A 33 -3.41 10.16 -7.86
CA GLY A 33 -4.75 10.19 -8.45
C GLY A 33 -4.80 10.20 -9.99
N ASN A 34 -3.70 10.54 -10.67
CA ASN A 34 -3.60 10.48 -12.13
C ASN A 34 -3.36 9.05 -12.66
N PHE A 35 -3.02 8.10 -11.79
CA PHE A 35 -2.60 6.74 -12.18
C PHE A 35 -3.67 5.68 -11.89
N LYS A 36 -4.94 6.07 -11.81
CA LYS A 36 -6.04 5.14 -11.55
C LYS A 36 -6.18 4.04 -12.61
N GLN A 37 -5.67 4.25 -13.81
CA GLN A 37 -5.72 3.22 -14.86
C GLN A 37 -4.46 2.35 -14.88
N SER A 38 -3.46 2.66 -14.06
CA SER A 38 -2.20 1.91 -13.99
C SER A 38 -2.42 0.58 -13.29
N LYS A 39 -1.89 -0.48 -13.89
CA LYS A 39 -1.87 -1.82 -13.29
C LYS A 39 -0.74 -2.00 -12.28
N SER A 40 0.34 -1.25 -12.46
CA SER A 40 1.53 -1.31 -11.60
C SER A 40 2.08 0.10 -11.40
N ILE A 41 2.51 0.43 -10.19
CA ILE A 41 3.15 1.71 -9.85
C ILE A 41 4.39 1.41 -9.00
N LYS A 42 5.52 2.03 -9.33
CA LYS A 42 6.78 1.91 -8.59
C LYS A 42 7.10 3.20 -7.84
N LEU A 43 7.35 3.09 -6.55
CA LEU A 43 7.64 4.21 -5.67
C LEU A 43 9.04 4.02 -5.11
N GLN A 44 9.93 4.96 -5.39
CA GLN A 44 11.31 4.93 -4.91
C GLN A 44 11.51 6.00 -3.83
N CYS A 45 11.48 5.57 -2.58
CA CYS A 45 11.62 6.45 -1.43
C CYS A 45 13.03 6.37 -0.86
N LEU A 46 13.82 7.45 -0.90
CA LEU A 46 15.10 7.44 -0.18
C LEU A 46 14.91 7.32 1.34
N PHE A 47 13.79 7.85 1.85
CA PHE A 47 13.42 7.79 3.26
C PHE A 47 12.02 7.20 3.43
N ALA A 48 11.89 6.12 4.20
CA ALA A 48 10.62 5.44 4.41
C ALA A 48 9.56 6.33 5.09
N ASN A 49 9.94 7.30 5.91
CA ASN A 49 9.00 8.25 6.52
C ASN A 49 8.20 9.07 5.48
N GLY A 50 8.70 9.22 4.25
CA GLY A 50 8.00 9.94 3.18
C GLY A 50 6.86 9.17 2.55
N ILE A 51 6.82 7.86 2.81
CA ILE A 51 5.80 6.95 2.28
C ILE A 51 4.70 6.67 3.31
N VAL A 52 5.00 6.86 4.59
CA VAL A 52 4.01 6.74 5.67
C VAL A 52 3.11 7.97 5.63
N ILE A 53 1.83 7.77 5.36
CA ILE A 53 0.81 8.83 5.30
C ILE A 53 0.19 8.99 6.70
N PRO A 54 0.31 10.17 7.35
CA PRO A 54 -0.26 10.39 8.67
C PRO A 54 -1.78 10.22 8.70
N LYS A 55 -2.33 9.59 9.75
CA LYS A 55 -3.77 9.27 9.86
C LYS A 55 -4.68 10.51 9.82
N ASP A 56 -4.22 11.65 10.33
CA ASP A 56 -4.93 12.92 10.29
C ASP A 56 -5.09 13.48 8.85
N MET A 57 -4.13 13.22 7.97
CA MET A 57 -4.20 13.61 6.55
C MET A 57 -5.21 12.77 5.75
N ARG A 58 -5.52 11.57 6.25
CA ARG A 58 -6.45 10.63 5.61
C ARG A 58 -7.92 10.97 5.85
N LYS A 59 -8.24 11.62 6.97
CA LYS A 59 -9.63 11.87 7.42
C LYS A 59 -10.47 12.68 6.44
N ASN A 60 -9.84 13.53 5.63
CA ASN A 60 -10.52 14.47 4.74
C ASN A 60 -10.20 14.25 3.26
N SER A 61 -9.60 13.10 2.93
CA SER A 61 -9.15 12.81 1.56
C SER A 61 -9.63 11.43 1.13
N ASP A 62 -10.11 11.34 -0.11
CA ASP A 62 -10.35 10.03 -0.72
C ASP A 62 -9.03 9.36 -1.06
N PRO A 63 -8.96 8.02 -0.97
CA PRO A 63 -7.83 7.25 -1.50
C PRO A 63 -7.55 7.61 -2.96
N PRO A 64 -6.31 8.00 -3.31
CA PRO A 64 -5.98 8.45 -4.65
C PRO A 64 -6.14 7.36 -5.71
N LEU A 65 -5.96 6.08 -5.34
CA LEU A 65 -6.07 4.93 -6.25
C LEU A 65 -7.36 4.12 -6.02
N PHE A 66 -8.41 4.77 -5.51
CA PHE A 66 -9.71 4.12 -5.31
C PHE A 66 -10.28 3.51 -6.60
N GLY A 67 -10.83 2.30 -6.49
CA GLY A 67 -11.50 1.56 -7.57
C GLY A 67 -10.54 0.88 -8.55
N THR A 68 -9.28 0.67 -8.13
CA THR A 68 -8.22 0.14 -8.98
C THR A 68 -7.54 -1.02 -8.27
N THR A 69 -7.40 -2.13 -8.99
CA THR A 69 -6.63 -3.28 -8.53
C THR A 69 -5.18 -3.04 -8.91
N ALA A 70 -4.48 -2.23 -8.10
CA ALA A 70 -3.11 -1.87 -8.35
C ALA A 70 -2.14 -2.92 -7.77
N THR A 71 -1.02 -3.12 -8.47
CA THR A 71 0.20 -3.68 -7.89
C THR A 71 1.12 -2.51 -7.55
N LEU A 72 1.60 -2.43 -6.32
CA LEU A 72 2.50 -1.38 -5.88
C LEU A 72 3.87 -1.97 -5.54
N HIS A 73 4.90 -1.41 -6.15
CA HIS A 73 6.29 -1.71 -5.85
C HIS A 73 6.87 -0.54 -5.08
N ILE A 74 7.53 -0.81 -3.97
CA ILE A 74 8.20 0.18 -3.16
C ILE A 74 9.66 -0.21 -3.07
N GLU A 75 10.52 0.69 -3.51
CA GLU A 75 11.94 0.63 -3.24
C GLU A 75 12.20 1.67 -2.17
N TYR A 76 12.86 1.26 -1.08
CA TYR A 76 13.27 2.21 -0.05
C TYR A 76 14.71 1.97 0.37
N GLY A 77 15.45 3.05 0.62
CA GLY A 77 16.85 2.95 1.03
C GLY A 77 17.00 2.49 2.47
N PHE A 78 16.37 3.18 3.43
CA PHE A 78 16.45 2.79 4.85
C PHE A 78 15.12 2.98 5.58
N LEU A 79 14.73 1.95 6.37
CA LEU A 79 13.66 2.01 7.37
C LEU A 79 14.23 2.61 8.65
N VAL A 80 14.28 3.94 8.75
CA VAL A 80 14.65 4.60 10.02
C VAL A 80 13.39 5.21 10.61
N ASN A 81 12.99 4.74 11.80
CA ASN A 81 11.86 5.25 12.60
C ASN A 81 10.44 5.00 12.04
N CYS A 82 10.24 3.97 11.22
CA CYS A 82 8.92 3.55 10.76
C CYS A 82 8.77 2.02 10.85
N SER A 83 7.58 1.56 11.22
CA SER A 83 7.25 0.13 11.24
C SER A 83 6.77 -0.33 9.85
N LEU A 84 6.90 -1.63 9.55
CA LEU A 84 6.30 -2.22 8.35
C LEU A 84 4.77 -2.07 8.39
N GLY A 85 4.17 -2.16 9.58
CA GLY A 85 2.75 -1.91 9.79
C GLY A 85 2.32 -0.52 9.33
N ASP A 86 3.07 0.54 9.68
CA ASP A 86 2.75 1.92 9.27
C ASP A 86 2.81 2.12 7.76
N ILE A 87 3.75 1.43 7.09
CA ILE A 87 3.89 1.46 5.64
C ILE A 87 2.69 0.75 5.02
N VAL A 88 2.41 -0.49 5.43
CA VAL A 88 1.25 -1.26 4.92
C VAL A 88 -0.06 -0.51 5.13
N ASP A 89 -0.26 0.09 6.31
CA ASP A 89 -1.42 0.92 6.63
C ASP A 89 -1.60 2.09 5.67
N SER A 90 -0.50 2.75 5.32
CA SER A 90 -0.50 3.86 4.38
C SER A 90 -0.88 3.40 2.98
N PHE A 91 -0.41 2.23 2.57
CA PHE A 91 -0.68 1.67 1.24
C PHE A 91 -2.07 1.10 1.06
N LEU A 92 -2.59 0.40 2.08
CA LEU A 92 -3.98 -0.04 2.11
C LEU A 92 -4.92 1.15 2.09
N TRP A 93 -4.55 2.27 2.73
CA TRP A 93 -5.33 3.50 2.59
C TRP A 93 -5.18 4.12 1.20
N ILE A 94 -3.98 4.18 0.60
CA ILE A 94 -3.76 4.73 -0.75
C ILE A 94 -4.56 3.96 -1.82
N SER A 95 -4.57 2.64 -1.71
CA SER A 95 -5.19 1.69 -2.64
C SER A 95 -5.99 0.64 -1.84
N PRO A 96 -7.28 0.89 -1.53
CA PRO A 96 -8.09 -0.02 -0.72
C PRO A 96 -8.25 -1.44 -1.29
N GLN A 97 -8.07 -1.60 -2.60
CA GLN A 97 -8.12 -2.90 -3.32
C GLN A 97 -6.73 -3.31 -3.84
N LEU A 98 -5.69 -3.02 -3.04
CA LEU A 98 -4.31 -3.35 -3.36
C LEU A 98 -4.15 -4.85 -3.57
N ASN A 99 -3.70 -5.30 -4.74
CA ASN A 99 -3.51 -6.73 -4.99
C ASN A 99 -2.16 -7.23 -4.46
N THR A 100 -1.10 -6.47 -4.73
CA THR A 100 0.26 -6.84 -4.36
C THR A 100 1.02 -5.62 -3.87
N LEU A 101 1.75 -5.78 -2.77
CA LEU A 101 2.72 -4.83 -2.26
C LEU A 101 4.10 -5.47 -2.21
N THR A 102 5.03 -4.98 -3.01
CA THR A 102 6.40 -5.48 -3.05
C THR A 102 7.36 -4.47 -2.46
N PHE A 103 8.20 -4.92 -1.53
CA PHE A 103 9.27 -4.18 -0.90
C PHE A 103 10.60 -4.62 -1.52
N VAL A 104 11.26 -3.74 -2.26
CA VAL A 104 12.58 -3.98 -2.86
C VAL A 104 13.64 -3.48 -1.87
N ARG A 105 14.53 -4.39 -1.45
CA ARG A 105 15.64 -4.13 -0.54
C ARG A 105 16.95 -4.03 -1.31
N ASP A 106 17.96 -3.42 -0.71
CA ASP A 106 19.31 -3.22 -1.30
C ASP A 106 20.02 -4.52 -1.76
N SER A 107 19.58 -5.70 -1.32
CA SER A 107 20.22 -6.99 -1.60
C SER A 107 19.56 -7.80 -2.74
N ASP A 108 18.84 -7.16 -3.67
CA ASP A 108 18.03 -7.75 -4.75
C ASP A 108 16.91 -8.72 -4.28
N LEU A 109 16.78 -8.92 -2.97
CA LEU A 109 15.73 -9.74 -2.38
C LEU A 109 14.50 -8.86 -2.15
N SER A 110 13.39 -9.21 -2.79
CA SER A 110 12.11 -8.51 -2.61
C SER A 110 11.19 -9.30 -1.68
N CYS A 111 10.57 -8.58 -0.74
CA CYS A 111 9.53 -9.11 0.12
C CYS A 111 8.17 -8.72 -0.43
N THR A 112 7.21 -9.62 -0.43
CA THR A 112 5.93 -9.37 -1.10
C THR A 112 4.76 -9.75 -0.23
N LEU A 113 3.78 -8.84 -0.13
CA LEU A 113 2.45 -9.11 0.40
C LEU A 113 1.48 -9.24 -0.77
N LYS A 114 0.71 -10.33 -0.79
CA LYS A 114 -0.40 -10.51 -1.73
C LYS A 114 -1.69 -10.52 -0.94
N PHE A 115 -2.59 -9.61 -1.29
CA PHE A 115 -3.88 -9.46 -0.65
C PHE A 115 -4.94 -10.12 -1.52
N ILE A 116 -5.64 -11.08 -0.92
CA ILE A 116 -6.70 -11.84 -1.57
C ILE A 116 -7.99 -11.43 -0.89
N TYR A 117 -8.92 -10.89 -1.67
CA TYR A 117 -10.22 -10.44 -1.19
C TYR A 117 -11.28 -11.50 -1.49
N GLU A 118 -12.38 -11.48 -0.76
CA GLU A 118 -13.57 -12.24 -1.09
C GLU A 118 -14.16 -11.74 -2.43
N ASP A 119 -14.72 -12.66 -3.21
CA ASP A 119 -15.43 -12.30 -4.44
C ASP A 119 -16.63 -11.43 -4.08
N ALA A 120 -16.70 -10.22 -4.63
CA ALA A 120 -17.81 -9.33 -4.39
C ALA A 120 -19.09 -9.98 -4.94
N SER A 121 -20.05 -10.26 -4.04
CA SER A 121 -21.43 -10.54 -4.43
C SER A 121 -21.91 -9.43 -5.36
N ALA A 122 -22.55 -9.78 -6.47
CA ALA A 122 -22.96 -8.84 -7.51
C ALA A 122 -23.99 -7.78 -7.06
N GLU A 123 -24.46 -7.85 -5.81
CA GLU A 123 -25.53 -6.99 -5.28
C GLU A 123 -25.04 -5.78 -4.47
N ASP A 124 -23.76 -5.70 -4.09
CA ASP A 124 -23.29 -4.59 -3.25
C ASP A 124 -22.70 -3.44 -4.06
N GLU A 125 -23.49 -2.39 -4.20
CA GLU A 125 -23.08 -1.10 -4.76
C GLU A 125 -21.85 -0.52 -4.00
N LYS A 126 -20.73 -0.45 -4.72
CA LYS A 126 -19.71 0.62 -4.70
C LYS A 126 -19.52 1.39 -3.38
N THR A 127 -19.10 0.73 -2.32
CA THR A 127 -18.42 1.42 -1.21
C THR A 127 -17.01 0.87 -1.06
N PHE A 128 -16.02 1.74 -0.80
CA PHE A 128 -14.61 1.30 -0.72
C PHE A 128 -14.34 0.26 0.39
N ARG A 129 -15.30 0.10 1.30
CA ARG A 129 -15.26 -0.76 2.47
C ARG A 129 -15.85 -2.15 2.25
N SER A 130 -16.35 -2.47 1.05
CA SER A 130 -17.06 -3.74 0.80
C SER A 130 -16.16 -4.92 0.39
N HIS A 131 -14.88 -4.69 0.08
CA HIS A 131 -13.96 -5.79 -0.23
C HIS A 131 -13.38 -6.36 1.05
N LYS A 132 -14.03 -7.41 1.53
CA LYS A 132 -13.60 -8.17 2.69
C LYS A 132 -12.30 -8.89 2.37
N LEU A 133 -11.21 -8.55 3.06
CA LEU A 133 -9.95 -9.27 2.93
C LEU A 133 -10.17 -10.71 3.41
N LYS A 134 -9.74 -11.68 2.60
CA LYS A 134 -9.86 -13.12 2.87
C LYS A 134 -8.55 -13.71 3.34
N GLU A 135 -7.46 -13.36 2.65
CA GLU A 135 -6.15 -13.94 2.91
C GLU A 135 -5.04 -12.94 2.59
N VAL A 136 -3.97 -12.96 3.39
CA VAL A 136 -2.72 -12.26 3.06
C VAL A 136 -1.58 -13.27 3.02
N LYS A 137 -0.91 -13.36 1.88
CA LYS A 137 0.29 -14.19 1.71
C LYS A 137 1.53 -13.35 1.88
N MET A 138 2.47 -13.83 2.68
CA MET A 138 3.74 -13.14 2.97
C MET A 138 4.92 -13.91 2.38
N GLU A 139 5.65 -13.29 1.45
CA GLU A 139 6.80 -13.90 0.78
C GLU A 139 8.10 -13.18 1.15
N ASN A 140 9.14 -13.97 1.49
CA ASN A 140 10.51 -13.52 1.79
C ASN A 140 10.67 -12.57 2.99
N PHE A 141 9.69 -12.48 3.90
CA PHE A 141 9.83 -11.77 5.16
C PHE A 141 10.51 -12.63 6.23
N THR A 142 11.28 -12.01 7.12
CA THR A 142 11.80 -12.68 8.32
C THR A 142 10.67 -13.01 9.30
N CYS A 143 10.88 -13.97 10.21
CA CYS A 143 9.87 -14.33 11.21
C CYS A 143 9.42 -13.15 12.08
N MET A 144 10.33 -12.21 12.40
CA MET A 144 9.99 -11.02 13.18
C MET A 144 9.08 -10.06 12.41
N GLU A 145 9.39 -9.83 11.14
CA GLU A 145 8.58 -8.97 10.26
C GLU A 145 7.20 -9.57 9.99
N GLN A 146 7.13 -10.89 9.79
CA GLN A 146 5.85 -11.59 9.66
C GLN A 146 5.00 -11.43 10.92
N GLN A 147 5.59 -11.54 12.11
CA GLN A 147 4.86 -11.36 13.37
C GLN A 147 4.37 -9.92 13.53
N GLU A 148 5.20 -8.93 13.21
CA GLU A 148 4.81 -7.52 13.23
C GLU A 148 3.61 -7.25 12.30
N LEU A 149 3.69 -7.72 11.06
CA LEU A 149 2.64 -7.56 10.06
C LEU A 149 1.36 -8.30 10.46
N ARG A 150 1.47 -9.50 11.01
CA ARG A 150 0.33 -10.25 11.57
C ARG A 150 -0.35 -9.45 12.68
N ASN A 151 0.42 -8.94 13.64
CA ASN A 151 -0.12 -8.13 14.73
C ASN A 151 -0.85 -6.89 14.20
N TYR A 152 -0.26 -6.20 13.22
CA TYR A 152 -0.89 -5.05 12.59
C TYR A 152 -2.22 -5.44 11.91
N LEU A 153 -2.21 -6.47 11.07
CA LEU A 153 -3.40 -6.92 10.34
C LEU A 153 -4.50 -7.31 11.32
N PHE A 154 -4.24 -8.21 12.28
CA PHE A 154 -5.25 -8.67 13.24
C PHE A 154 -5.81 -7.57 14.16
N THR A 155 -5.07 -6.49 14.42
CA THR A 155 -5.53 -5.41 15.30
C THR A 155 -6.40 -4.37 14.57
N ASN A 156 -6.31 -4.30 13.24
CA ASN A 156 -7.05 -3.31 12.44
C ASN A 156 -8.22 -3.99 11.72
N GLU A 157 -9.30 -4.27 12.47
CA GLU A 157 -10.53 -4.89 11.98
C GLU A 157 -11.21 -4.12 10.83
N ASP A 158 -10.92 -2.82 10.66
CA ASP A 158 -11.45 -1.98 9.59
C ASP A 158 -11.12 -2.48 8.17
N TYR A 159 -10.11 -3.35 8.01
CA TYR A 159 -9.72 -3.96 6.74
C TYR A 159 -10.01 -5.46 6.64
N ILE A 160 -10.47 -6.08 7.73
CA ILE A 160 -10.45 -7.53 7.92
C ILE A 160 -11.87 -8.08 7.94
N GLY A 161 -12.10 -9.06 7.08
CA GLY A 161 -13.18 -9.99 7.28
C GLY A 161 -12.96 -10.85 8.52
N VAL A 162 -14.02 -11.18 9.26
CA VAL A 162 -14.00 -11.99 10.50
C VAL A 162 -13.18 -13.31 10.41
N GLU A 163 -12.72 -13.73 9.23
CA GLU A 163 -11.90 -14.93 8.99
C GLU A 163 -10.70 -14.68 8.05
N VAL A 164 -9.86 -13.67 8.28
CA VAL A 164 -8.61 -13.53 7.51
C VAL A 164 -7.62 -14.64 7.85
N SER A 165 -7.26 -15.44 6.84
CA SER A 165 -6.15 -16.41 6.93
C SER A 165 -4.82 -15.72 6.57
N ILE A 166 -3.80 -15.88 7.41
CA ILE A 166 -2.45 -15.36 7.11
C ILE A 166 -1.51 -16.56 6.91
N VAL A 167 -0.99 -16.70 5.69
CA VAL A 167 -0.14 -17.83 5.27
C VAL A 167 1.26 -17.34 4.97
#